data_AF-A0A940QB76-F1
#
_entry.id   AF-A0A940QB76-F1
#
_cell.length_a   1.000
_cell.length_b   1.000
_cell.length_c   1.000
_cell.angle_alpha   90.00
_cell.angle_beta   90.00
_cell.angle_gamma   90.00
#
_symmetry.space_group_name_H-M   'P 1'
#
loop_
_entity.id
_entity.type
_entity.pdbx_description
1 polymer ?
#
loop_
_entity_poly.entity_id
_entity_poly.type
_entity_poly.pdbx_seq_one_letter_code
_entity_poly.pdbx_strand_id
1 'polypeptide(L)' 'MKHGKNPTRRQKQNIASVRLNPENWLVCKDTPDELVLEHKISGNIKRIRKELLK' A
#
# COMPACT_ATOMS: atom_id res chain seq x y z
N MET A 1 2.50 -8.84 -12.19
CA MET A 1 1.25 -8.17 -11.77
C MET A 1 1.04 -6.99 -12.71
N LYS A 2 -0.16 -6.78 -13.27
CA LYS A 2 -0.43 -5.62 -14.16
C LYS A 2 -0.26 -4.34 -13.31
N HIS A 3 0.87 -3.66 -13.50
CA HIS A 3 1.33 -2.40 -12.89
C HIS A 3 0.51 -1.86 -11.71
N GLY A 4 1.11 -1.87 -10.51
CA GLY A 4 0.56 -1.17 -9.36
C GLY A 4 0.41 0.34 -9.63
N LYS A 5 -0.60 0.96 -9.03
CA LYS A 5 -0.91 2.39 -9.21
C LYS A 5 -0.34 3.23 -8.08
N ASN A 6 -0.09 4.52 -8.32
CA ASN A 6 0.27 5.41 -7.23
C ASN A 6 -0.85 5.47 -6.17
N PRO A 7 -0.53 5.48 -4.87
CA PRO A 7 -1.55 5.53 -3.83
C PRO A 7 -2.35 6.84 -3.86
N THR A 8 -3.66 6.73 -3.72
CA THR A 8 -4.59 7.85 -3.47
C THR A 8 -4.33 8.49 -2.11
N ARG A 9 -4.85 9.71 -1.87
CA ARG A 9 -4.66 10.43 -0.59
C ARG A 9 -4.98 9.57 0.65
N ARG A 10 -6.10 8.84 0.63
CA ARG A 10 -6.50 7.95 1.73
C ARG A 10 -5.54 6.76 1.89
N GLN A 11 -5.10 6.17 0.78
CA GLN A 11 -4.12 5.09 0.83
C GLN A 11 -2.77 5.60 1.37
N LYS A 12 -2.34 6.82 1.01
CA LYS A 12 -1.12 7.42 1.58
C LYS A 12 -1.20 7.54 3.10
N GLN A 13 -2.34 7.95 3.64
CA GLN A 13 -2.58 8.00 5.09
C GLN A 13 -2.48 6.62 5.74
N ASN A 14 -3.10 5.60 5.14
CA ASN A 14 -3.05 4.21 5.62
C ASN A 14 -1.62 3.62 5.58
N ILE A 15 -0.84 3.97 4.56
CA ILE A 15 0.54 3.53 4.42
C ILE A 15 1.42 4.24 5.47
N ALA A 16 1.21 5.54 5.67
CA ALA A 16 1.93 6.33 6.66
C ALA A 16 1.62 5.88 8.11
N SER A 17 0.38 5.48 8.41
CA SER A 17 0.00 5.01 9.76
C SER A 17 0.72 3.73 10.19
N VAL A 18 1.16 2.91 9.23
CA VAL A 18 2.01 1.73 9.47
C VAL A 18 3.51 2.02 9.32
N ARG A 19 3.91 3.29 9.40
CA ARG A 19 5.31 3.77 9.35
C ARG A 19 6.03 3.43 8.03
N LEU A 20 5.31 3.41 6.92
CA LEU A 20 5.88 3.29 5.58
C LEU A 20 5.85 4.63 4.86
N ASN A 21 6.87 4.91 4.04
CA ASN A 21 6.86 6.08 3.16
C ASN A 21 5.99 5.79 1.91
N PRO A 22 4.80 6.41 1.75
CA PRO A 22 3.88 6.10 0.67
C PRO A 22 4.42 6.37 -0.74
N GLU A 23 5.41 7.26 -0.90
CA GLU A 23 5.99 7.55 -2.21
C GLU A 23 6.79 6.38 -2.78
N ASN A 24 7.24 5.46 -1.93
CA ASN A 24 8.02 4.28 -2.34
C ASN A 24 7.15 3.07 -2.74
N TRP A 25 5.82 3.17 -2.58
CA TRP A 25 4.92 2.03 -2.79
C TRP A 25 3.93 2.29 -3.90
N LEU A 26 3.60 1.22 -4.63
CA LEU A 26 2.50 1.14 -5.57
C LEU A 26 1.40 0.26 -4.97
N VAL A 27 0.15 0.61 -5.22
CA VAL A 27 -1.00 -0.18 -4.81
C VAL A 27 -1.32 -1.19 -5.91
N CYS A 28 -1.17 -2.47 -5.59
CA CYS A 28 -1.45 -3.58 -6.52
C CYS A 28 -2.87 -4.13 -6.33
N LYS A 29 -3.39 -4.09 -5.09
CA LYS A 29 -4.74 -4.54 -4.75
C LYS A 29 -5.25 -3.72 -3.57
N ASP A 30 -6.50 -3.28 -3.64
CA ASP A 30 -7.17 -2.55 -2.56
C ASP A 30 -8.58 -3.13 -2.38
N THR A 31 -8.77 -3.96 -1.36
CA THR A 31 -10.07 -4.55 -0.98
C THR A 31 -10.52 -4.00 0.37
N PRO A 32 -11.78 -4.24 0.80
CA PRO A 32 -12.21 -3.86 2.15
C PRO A 32 -11.36 -4.44 3.28
N ASP A 33 -10.72 -5.59 3.06
CA ASP A 33 -9.96 -6.32 4.09
C ASP A 33 -8.46 -6.05 4.05
N GLU A 34 -7.89 -5.83 2.85
CA GLU A 34 -6.44 -5.70 2.68
C GLU A 34 -6.04 -4.64 1.64
N LEU A 35 -4.86 -4.08 1.86
CA LEU A 35 -4.13 -3.25 0.92
C LEU A 35 -2.80 -3.94 0.60
N VAL A 36 -2.65 -4.35 -0.66
CA VAL A 36 -1.42 -4.98 -1.17
C VAL A 36 -0.59 -3.95 -1.91
N LEU A 37 0.64 -3.80 -1.44
CA LEU A 37 1.61 -2.83 -1.93
C LEU A 37 2.81 -3.53 -2.55
N GLU A 38 3.40 -2.90 -3.56
CA GLU A 38 4.66 -3.29 -4.16
C GLU A 38 5.65 -2.13 -4.07
N HIS A 39 6.85 -2.40 -3.58
CA HIS A 39 7.89 -1.39 -3.45
C HIS A 39 8.48 -1.06 -4.83
N LYS A 40 8.54 0.22 -5.20
CA LYS A 40 8.93 0.68 -6.56
C LYS A 40 10.31 0.20 -7.01
N ILE A 41 11.26 0.10 -6.08
CA ILE A 41 12.66 -0.24 -6.39
C ILE A 41 12.91 -1.74 -6.20
N SER A 42 12.75 -2.26 -4.98
CA SER A 42 13.01 -3.67 -4.67
C SER A 42 11.96 -4.67 -5.15
N GLY A 43 10.77 -4.23 -5.59
CA GLY A 43 9.65 -5.12 -5.93
C GLY A 43 9.04 -5.86 -4.72
N ASN A 44 9.46 -5.51 -3.50
CA ASN A 44 8.97 -6.18 -2.30
C ASN A 44 7.45 -5.99 -2.15
N ILE A 45 6.76 -7.08 -1.86
CA ILE A 45 5.32 -7.05 -1.61
C ILE A 45 5.05 -6.89 -0.12
N LYS A 46 4.20 -5.93 0.23
CA LYS A 46 3.71 -5.74 1.60
C LYS A 46 2.19 -5.77 1.63
N ARG A 47 1.62 -6.56 2.55
CA ARG A 47 0.18 -6.65 2.77
C ARG A 47 -0.16 -5.96 4.08
N ILE A 48 -1.08 -5.01 4.02
CA ILE A 48 -1.63 -4.31 5.18
C ILE A 48 -3.07 -4.75 5.35
N ARG A 49 -3.40 -5.35 6.49
CA ARG A 49 -4.80 -5.66 6.81
C ARG A 49 -5.48 -4.39 7.30
N LYS A 50 -6.62 -4.05 6.72
CA LYS A 50 -7.35 -2.82 7.05
C LYS A 50 -7.96 -2.85 8.44
N GLU A 51 -8.23 -4.04 8.99
CA GLU A 51 -8.62 -4.24 10.39
C GLU A 51 -7.58 -3.70 11.40
N LEU A 52 -6.31 -3.57 10.98
CA LEU A 52 -5.22 -3.08 11.82
C LEU A 52 -4.94 -1.58 11.63
N LEU A 53 -5.63 -0.93 10.68
CA LEU A 53 -5.53 0.51 10.46
C LEU A 53 -6.46 1.21 11.45
N LYS A 54 -5.87 1.96 12.38
CA LYS A 54 -6.59 2.80 13.34
C LYS A 54 -6.97 4.14 12.72
#